data_AF-A0A7X3MJ16-F1
#
_entry.id   AF-A0A7X3MJ16-F1
#
_cell.length_a   1.000
_cell.length_b   1.000
_cell.length_c   1.000
_cell.angle_alpha   90.00
_cell.angle_beta   90.00
_cell.angle_gamma   90.00
#
_symmetry.space_group_name_H-M   'P 1'
#
loop_
_entity.id
_entity.type
_entity.pdbx_description
1 polymer ?
#
loop_
_entity_poly.entity_id
_entity_poly.type
_entity_poly.pdbx_seq_one_letter_code
_entity_poly.pdbx_strand_id
1 'polypeptide(L)'
;MDEKLKETPQEAQTEIASTRLPSILRSFRGKPRLIVEIVGIILILSLSTSLSGKISKDDYESLKNNYESLQIDHETLEGKYNSLQTKYNQTTSDLESAKTTLNDTLSAYAEYQTRMQPFDSLTDEELNTVASRITQTLEEKQAEVQAAAQAQAAAQAQAEAQAAAQAQAEAQQQVQGSMVWIPRSGSKYHSRSSCSNMKGPTQVTLSQAQASGYEPCKKCY
;
A
#
# COMPACT_ATOMS: atom_id res chain seq x y z
N MET A 1 12.58 43.54 -5.09
CA MET A 1 13.04 43.54 -6.49
C MET A 1 11.82 43.78 -7.34
N ASP A 2 11.56 45.07 -7.58
CA ASP A 2 10.54 45.56 -8.48
C ASP A 2 10.95 45.26 -9.93
N GLU A 3 10.19 44.43 -10.64
CA GLU A 3 10.19 44.50 -12.09
C GLU A 3 8.76 44.36 -12.62
N LYS A 4 8.28 45.53 -13.04
CA LYS A 4 6.96 45.82 -13.58
C LYS A 4 6.95 45.39 -15.05
N LEU A 5 6.49 44.17 -15.36
CA LEU A 5 6.23 43.80 -16.75
C LEU A 5 4.80 44.16 -17.12
N LYS A 6 4.75 45.24 -17.91
CA LYS A 6 3.58 45.88 -18.49
C LYS A 6 3.31 45.23 -19.85
N GLU A 7 2.03 45.25 -20.23
CA GLU A 7 1.48 45.14 -21.59
C GLU A 7 1.06 43.75 -22.07
N THR A 8 -0.18 43.42 -21.71
CA THR A 8 -1.09 42.53 -22.46
C THR A 8 -1.45 43.16 -23.81
N PRO A 9 -1.25 42.46 -24.95
CA PRO A 9 -1.82 42.90 -26.22
C PRO A 9 -3.32 42.60 -26.27
N GLN A 10 -4.06 43.70 -26.37
CA GLN A 10 -5.44 43.91 -26.73
C GLN A 10 -6.04 42.87 -27.71
N GLU A 11 -7.21 42.37 -27.33
CA GLU A 11 -8.10 41.56 -28.15
C GLU A 11 -8.32 42.19 -29.53
N ALA A 12 -7.76 41.58 -30.58
CA ALA A 12 -8.13 41.86 -31.95
C ALA A 12 -9.42 41.08 -32.26
N GLN A 13 -10.56 41.66 -31.89
CA GLN A 13 -11.86 41.28 -32.43
C GLN A 13 -11.85 41.56 -33.94
N THR A 14 -11.43 40.57 -34.72
CA THR A 14 -11.55 40.63 -36.17
C THR A 14 -12.90 40.00 -36.52
N GLU A 15 -13.89 40.88 -36.67
CA GLU A 15 -15.20 40.56 -37.21
C GLU A 15 -15.02 40.11 -38.66
N ILE A 16 -14.74 38.82 -38.88
CA ILE A 16 -14.80 38.22 -40.22
C ILE A 16 -16.28 38.11 -40.59
N ALA A 17 -16.73 39.12 -41.34
CA ALA A 17 -18.00 39.15 -42.04
C ALA A 17 -18.32 37.77 -42.61
N SER A 18 -19.35 37.15 -42.05
CA SER A 18 -19.90 35.88 -42.49
C SER A 18 -20.50 36.06 -43.89
N THR A 19 -19.67 35.96 -44.92
CA THR A 19 -20.16 35.74 -46.28
C THR A 19 -20.85 34.40 -46.27
N ARG A 20 -22.19 34.45 -46.31
CA ARG A 20 -23.06 33.27 -46.40
C ARG A 20 -22.61 32.44 -47.59
N LEU A 21 -21.90 31.35 -47.31
CA LEU A 21 -21.76 30.25 -48.25
C LEU A 21 -23.17 29.86 -48.73
N PRO A 22 -23.36 29.64 -50.05
CA PRO A 22 -24.66 29.25 -50.60
C PRO A 22 -25.19 28.06 -49.81
N SER A 23 -26.48 28.08 -49.49
CA SER A 23 -27.18 27.14 -48.59
C SER A 23 -26.97 25.66 -48.94
N ILE A 24 -26.57 25.37 -50.19
CA ILE A 24 -26.25 24.03 -50.68
C ILE A 24 -24.96 23.49 -50.05
N LEU A 25 -24.02 24.32 -49.59
CA LEU A 25 -22.79 23.88 -48.92
C LEU A 25 -22.96 23.62 -47.42
N ARG A 26 -24.11 23.99 -46.81
CA ARG A 26 -24.39 23.66 -45.39
C ARG A 26 -24.80 22.20 -45.19
N SER A 27 -25.37 21.54 -46.20
CA SER A 27 -25.83 20.14 -46.09
C SER A 27 -24.69 19.10 -46.14
N PHE A 28 -23.46 19.52 -46.44
CA PHE A 28 -22.29 18.62 -46.58
C PHE A 28 -21.31 18.72 -45.42
N ARG A 29 -21.72 19.31 -44.29
CA ARG A 29 -20.92 19.39 -43.07
C ARG A 29 -20.82 18.00 -42.43
N GLY A 30 -19.75 17.26 -42.74
CA GLY A 30 -19.42 15.97 -42.13
C GLY A 30 -19.15 14.81 -43.09
N LYS A 31 -19.10 15.03 -44.42
CA LYS A 31 -18.81 13.96 -45.39
C LYS A 31 -17.81 14.45 -46.46
N PRO A 32 -16.51 14.51 -46.17
CA PRO A 32 -15.51 15.01 -47.11
C PRO A 32 -15.45 14.20 -48.42
N ARG A 33 -15.75 12.89 -48.37
CA ARG A 33 -15.89 12.02 -49.55
C ARG A 33 -16.92 12.52 -50.57
N LEU A 34 -18.10 13.01 -50.12
CA LEU A 34 -19.15 13.51 -51.02
C LEU A 34 -18.74 14.80 -51.73
N ILE A 35 -17.92 15.64 -51.09
CA ILE A 35 -17.45 16.90 -51.69
C ILE A 35 -16.44 16.61 -52.79
N VAL A 36 -15.51 15.67 -52.56
CA VAL A 36 -14.53 15.25 -53.58
C VAL A 36 -15.22 14.56 -54.77
N GLU A 37 -16.24 13.73 -54.53
CA GLU A 37 -17.07 13.16 -55.60
C GLU A 37 -17.81 14.23 -56.41
N ILE A 38 -18.46 15.18 -55.76
CA ILE A 38 -19.21 16.25 -56.45
C ILE A 38 -18.26 17.15 -57.25
N VAL A 39 -17.10 17.52 -56.68
CA VAL A 39 -16.09 18.33 -57.38
C VAL A 39 -15.49 17.54 -58.54
N GLY A 40 -15.21 16.25 -58.37
CA GLY A 40 -14.73 15.37 -59.45
C GLY A 40 -15.74 15.25 -60.60
N ILE A 41 -17.03 15.07 -60.29
CA ILE A 41 -18.11 15.05 -61.28
C ILE A 41 -18.23 16.39 -62.02
N ILE A 42 -18.14 17.52 -61.29
CA ILE A 42 -18.19 18.87 -61.91
C ILE A 42 -16.96 19.11 -62.81
N LEU A 43 -15.78 18.60 -62.43
CA LEU A 43 -14.55 18.70 -63.22
C LEU A 43 -14.65 17.86 -64.51
N ILE A 44 -15.22 16.65 -64.43
CA ILE A 44 -15.51 15.79 -65.59
C ILE A 44 -16.58 16.42 -66.51
N LEU A 45 -17.63 16.99 -65.94
CA LEU A 45 -18.70 17.65 -66.70
C LEU A 45 -18.23 18.96 -67.36
N SER A 46 -17.37 19.74 -66.69
CA SER A 46 -16.79 20.95 -67.29
C SER A 46 -15.79 20.64 -68.41
N LEU A 47 -14.97 19.59 -68.27
CA LEU A 47 -14.07 19.14 -69.34
C LEU A 47 -14.83 18.61 -70.57
N SER A 48 -15.99 17.96 -70.37
CA SER A 48 -16.78 17.41 -71.49
C SER A 48 -17.51 18.46 -72.34
N THR A 49 -17.73 19.68 -71.83
CA THR A 49 -18.36 20.76 -72.63
C THR A 49 -17.40 21.50 -73.56
N SER A 50 -16.08 21.29 -73.45
CA SER A 50 -15.06 21.99 -74.26
C SER A 50 -14.21 21.09 -75.18
N LEU A 51 -14.41 19.77 -75.20
CA LEU A 51 -13.59 18.83 -76.00
C LEU A 51 -14.39 18.19 -77.15
N SER A 52 -14.25 18.72 -78.37
CA SER A 52 -14.75 18.11 -79.61
C SER A 52 -13.83 16.99 -80.15
N GLY A 53 -13.11 16.28 -79.28
CA GLY A 53 -12.19 15.18 -79.64
C GLY A 53 -12.56 13.89 -78.90
N LYS A 54 -12.53 12.76 -79.60
CA LYS A 54 -12.72 11.43 -78.98
C LYS A 54 -11.63 11.25 -77.91
N ILE A 55 -12.02 11.19 -76.64
CA ILE A 55 -11.12 10.85 -75.54
C ILE A 55 -10.49 9.48 -75.83
N SER A 56 -9.16 9.41 -75.82
CA SER A 56 -8.44 8.14 -75.97
C SER A 56 -8.69 7.28 -74.74
N LYS A 57 -8.76 5.96 -74.93
CA LYS A 57 -8.89 5.01 -73.81
C LYS A 57 -7.76 5.19 -72.79
N ASP A 58 -6.56 5.51 -73.26
CA ASP A 58 -5.38 5.69 -72.40
C ASP A 58 -5.51 6.92 -71.49
N ASP A 59 -6.08 8.01 -71.99
CA ASP A 59 -6.31 9.24 -71.20
C ASP A 59 -7.34 8.99 -70.09
N TYR A 60 -8.38 8.21 -70.39
CA TYR A 60 -9.39 7.83 -69.40
C TYR A 60 -8.79 6.97 -68.28
N GLU A 61 -8.01 5.93 -68.64
CA GLU A 61 -7.36 5.07 -67.65
C GLU A 61 -6.34 5.84 -66.79
N SER A 62 -5.57 6.78 -67.39
CA SER A 62 -4.66 7.64 -66.62
C SER A 62 -5.41 8.55 -65.64
N LEU A 63 -6.53 9.15 -66.06
CA LEU A 63 -7.34 9.99 -65.18
C LEU A 63 -7.95 9.17 -64.04
N LYS A 64 -8.42 7.95 -64.32
CA LYS A 64 -8.93 7.01 -63.32
C LYS A 64 -7.87 6.66 -62.28
N ASN A 65 -6.65 6.32 -62.70
CA ASN A 65 -5.54 6.03 -61.79
C ASN A 65 -5.17 7.23 -60.91
N ASN A 66 -5.16 8.44 -61.48
CA ASN A 66 -4.91 9.66 -60.71
C ASN A 66 -6.01 9.93 -59.67
N TYR A 67 -7.27 9.68 -60.02
CA TYR A 67 -8.39 9.81 -59.09
C TYR A 67 -8.29 8.79 -57.94
N GLU A 68 -7.96 7.54 -58.25
CA GLU A 68 -7.74 6.49 -57.24
C GLU A 68 -6.57 6.86 -56.30
N SER A 69 -5.46 7.37 -56.84
CA SER A 69 -4.33 7.86 -56.03
C SER A 69 -4.72 9.04 -55.13
N LEU A 70 -5.46 10.02 -55.66
CA LEU A 70 -5.90 11.18 -54.89
C LEU A 70 -6.84 10.79 -53.74
N GLN A 71 -7.67 9.76 -53.94
CA GLN A 71 -8.53 9.23 -52.90
C GLN A 71 -7.72 8.59 -51.75
N ILE A 72 -6.67 7.84 -52.09
CA ILE A 72 -5.75 7.26 -51.09
C ILE A 72 -5.01 8.36 -50.31
N ASP A 73 -4.55 9.41 -51.00
CA ASP A 73 -3.90 10.56 -50.37
C ASP A 73 -4.84 11.30 -49.41
N HIS A 74 -6.12 11.48 -49.80
CA HIS A 74 -7.14 12.08 -48.94
C HIS A 74 -7.34 11.26 -47.66
N GLU A 75 -7.50 9.94 -47.78
CA GLU A 75 -7.66 9.05 -46.62
C GLU A 75 -6.43 9.08 -45.71
N THR A 76 -5.23 9.14 -46.29
CA THR A 76 -3.98 9.28 -45.56
C THR A 76 -3.91 10.61 -44.80
N LEU A 77 -4.31 11.72 -45.44
CA LEU A 77 -4.31 13.05 -44.83
C LEU A 77 -5.33 13.17 -43.71
N GLU A 78 -6.53 12.60 -43.90
CA GLU A 78 -7.57 12.51 -42.87
C GLU A 78 -7.08 11.74 -41.64
N GLY A 79 -6.39 10.61 -41.84
CA GLY A 79 -5.75 9.85 -40.76
C GLY A 79 -4.70 10.67 -39.98
N LYS A 80 -3.84 11.40 -40.70
CA LYS A 80 -2.85 12.29 -40.08
C LYS A 80 -3.49 13.43 -39.30
N TYR A 81 -4.55 14.04 -39.84
CA TYR A 81 -5.30 15.11 -39.18
C TYR A 81 -5.91 14.62 -37.85
N ASN A 82 -6.58 13.46 -37.87
CA ASN A 82 -7.16 12.89 -36.66
C ASN A 82 -6.10 12.58 -35.61
N SER A 83 -4.95 12.01 -36.03
CA SER A 83 -3.82 11.77 -35.13
C SER A 83 -3.27 13.06 -34.51
N LEU A 84 -3.14 14.12 -35.31
CA LEU A 84 -2.67 15.42 -34.84
C LEU A 84 -3.66 16.04 -33.84
N GLN A 85 -4.96 15.93 -34.12
CA GLN A 85 -6.02 16.42 -33.24
C GLN A 85 -6.00 15.68 -31.89
N THR A 86 -5.82 14.36 -31.89
CA THR A 86 -5.67 13.57 -30.65
C THR A 86 -4.46 14.04 -29.84
N LYS A 87 -3.30 14.20 -30.50
CA LYS A 87 -2.07 14.68 -29.83
C LYS A 87 -2.24 16.09 -29.25
N TYR A 88 -2.92 16.98 -29.95
CA TYR A 88 -3.21 18.33 -29.47
C TYR A 88 -4.05 18.31 -28.19
N ASN A 89 -5.13 17.52 -28.17
CA ASN A 89 -5.98 17.38 -27.00
C ASN A 89 -5.23 16.76 -25.82
N GLN A 90 -4.42 15.72 -26.09
CA GLN A 90 -3.59 15.09 -25.06
C GLN A 90 -2.60 16.10 -24.45
N THR A 91 -1.85 16.82 -25.31
CA THR A 91 -0.87 17.82 -24.86
C THR A 91 -1.54 18.93 -24.03
N THR A 92 -2.75 19.33 -24.40
CA THR A 92 -3.53 20.32 -23.65
C THR A 92 -3.91 19.79 -22.27
N SER A 93 -4.37 18.55 -22.19
CA SER A 93 -4.69 17.90 -20.91
C SER A 93 -3.45 17.75 -20.02
N ASP A 94 -2.32 17.35 -20.60
CA ASP A 94 -1.06 17.19 -19.88
C ASP A 94 -0.56 18.53 -19.33
N LEU A 95 -0.71 19.62 -20.11
CA LEU A 95 -0.36 20.97 -19.67
C LEU A 95 -1.20 21.41 -18.46
N GLU A 96 -2.50 21.17 -18.47
CA GLU A 96 -3.36 21.52 -17.33
C GLU A 96 -3.01 20.68 -16.10
N SER A 97 -2.74 19.40 -16.26
CA SER A 97 -2.27 18.54 -15.16
C SER A 97 -0.94 19.01 -14.57
N ALA A 98 0.01 19.43 -15.43
CA ALA A 98 1.29 19.98 -15.00
C ALA A 98 1.11 21.29 -14.22
N LYS A 99 0.19 22.18 -14.64
CA LYS A 99 -0.14 23.41 -13.91
C LYS A 99 -0.70 23.12 -12.52
N THR A 100 -1.64 22.17 -12.41
CA THR A 100 -2.18 21.75 -11.12
C THR A 100 -1.07 21.22 -10.21
N THR A 101 -0.24 20.31 -10.73
CA THR A 101 0.90 19.76 -9.98
C THR A 101 1.84 20.86 -9.50
N LEU A 102 2.17 21.84 -10.36
CA LEU A 102 3.00 22.97 -9.99
C LEU A 102 2.38 23.77 -8.85
N ASN A 103 1.08 24.07 -8.92
CA ASN A 103 0.40 24.82 -7.86
C ASN A 103 0.42 24.06 -6.53
N ASP A 104 0.14 22.76 -6.55
CA ASP A 104 0.16 21.92 -5.36
C ASP A 104 1.56 21.86 -4.74
N THR A 105 2.61 21.75 -5.57
CA THR A 105 4.00 21.78 -5.10
C THR A 105 4.38 23.13 -4.49
N LEU A 106 3.90 24.25 -5.05
CA LEU A 106 4.13 25.57 -4.50
C LEU A 106 3.46 25.73 -3.13
N SER A 107 2.24 25.22 -2.98
CA SER A 107 1.54 25.20 -1.69
C SER A 107 2.29 24.34 -0.65
N ALA A 108 2.70 23.13 -1.02
CA ALA A 108 3.46 22.24 -0.14
C ALA A 108 4.82 22.86 0.27
N TYR A 109 5.47 23.56 -0.65
CA TYR A 109 6.72 24.26 -0.36
C TYR A 109 6.52 25.41 0.63
N ALA A 110 5.44 26.20 0.50
CA ALA A 110 5.11 27.26 1.45
C ALA A 110 4.80 26.70 2.86
N GLU A 111 4.12 25.57 2.95
CA GLU A 111 3.90 24.85 4.21
C GLU A 111 5.20 24.35 4.82
N TYR A 112 6.09 23.77 4.00
CA TYR A 112 7.42 23.35 4.44
C TYR A 112 8.21 24.52 5.00
N GLN A 113 8.25 25.66 4.29
CA GLN A 113 8.92 26.86 4.76
C GLN A 113 8.38 27.30 6.12
N THR A 114 7.05 27.35 6.28
CA THR A 114 6.41 27.70 7.55
C THR A 114 6.81 26.76 8.69
N ARG A 115 6.90 25.45 8.42
CA ARG A 115 7.34 24.45 9.40
C ARG A 115 8.82 24.58 9.76
N MET A 116 9.63 25.12 8.86
CA MET A 116 11.06 25.35 9.09
C MET A 116 11.35 26.69 9.78
N GLN A 117 10.45 27.67 9.71
CA GLN A 117 10.62 28.99 10.35
C GLN A 117 11.07 28.93 11.82
N PRO A 118 10.54 28.05 12.69
CA PRO A 118 11.01 27.97 14.06
C PRO A 118 12.47 27.60 14.20
N PHE A 119 13.03 26.86 13.22
CA PHE A 119 14.42 26.42 13.21
C PHE A 119 15.37 27.47 12.63
N ASP A 120 14.90 28.28 11.69
CA ASP A 120 15.68 29.39 11.11
C ASP A 120 16.02 30.46 12.16
N SER A 121 15.20 30.58 13.21
CA SER A 121 15.36 31.56 14.29
C SER A 121 15.99 31.01 15.56
N LEU A 122 16.39 29.72 15.61
CA LEU A 122 16.98 29.17 16.83
C LEU A 122 18.35 29.78 17.10
N THR A 123 18.49 30.34 18.28
CA THR A 123 19.79 30.70 18.83
C THR A 123 20.56 29.46 19.29
N ASP A 124 21.88 29.56 19.40
CA ASP A 124 22.72 28.46 19.92
C ASP A 124 22.27 27.99 21.32
N GLU A 125 21.74 28.90 22.14
CA GLU A 125 21.20 28.60 23.47
C GLU A 125 19.91 27.77 23.40
N GLU A 126 18.98 28.13 22.50
CA GLU A 126 17.75 27.36 22.29
C GLU A 126 18.05 26.00 21.67
N LEU A 127 19.02 25.92 20.76
CA LEU A 127 19.48 24.67 20.17
C LEU A 127 20.09 23.75 21.23
N ASN A 128 20.92 24.28 22.12
CA ASN A 128 21.51 23.53 23.22
C ASN A 128 20.43 23.09 24.24
N THR A 129 19.44 23.93 24.49
CA THR A 129 18.27 23.58 25.33
C THR A 129 17.47 22.44 24.71
N VAL A 130 17.21 22.48 23.40
CA VAL A 130 16.52 21.39 22.68
C VAL A 130 17.34 20.10 22.74
N ALA A 131 18.65 20.17 22.49
CA ALA A 131 19.54 19.01 22.58
C ALA A 131 19.58 18.40 23.98
N SER A 132 19.62 19.24 25.03
CA SER A 132 19.55 18.80 26.42
C SER A 132 18.22 18.11 26.72
N ARG A 133 17.09 18.66 26.26
CA ARG A 133 15.76 18.05 26.46
C ARG A 133 15.62 16.72 25.74
N ILE A 134 16.18 16.58 24.54
CA ILE A 134 16.22 15.30 23.81
C ILE A 134 17.03 14.28 24.62
N THR A 135 18.22 14.65 25.09
CA THR A 135 19.09 13.77 25.88
C THR A 135 18.39 13.31 27.16
N GLN A 136 17.79 14.25 27.90
CA GLN A 136 17.00 13.94 29.09
C GLN A 136 15.83 12.99 28.78
N THR A 137 15.07 13.24 27.71
CA THR A 137 13.95 12.38 27.31
C THR A 137 14.43 10.97 26.96
N LEU A 138 15.58 10.84 26.32
CA LEU A 138 16.17 9.54 25.98
C LEU A 138 16.62 8.79 27.25
N GLU A 139 17.27 9.48 28.18
CA GLU A 139 17.68 8.91 29.46
C GLU A 139 16.48 8.48 30.31
N GLU A 140 15.43 9.30 30.40
CA GLU A 140 14.17 8.97 31.08
C GLU A 140 13.50 7.74 30.45
N LYS A 141 13.45 7.67 29.12
CA LYS A 141 12.89 6.51 28.40
C LYS A 141 13.73 5.25 28.61
N GLN A 142 15.05 5.37 28.66
CA GLN A 142 15.92 4.24 28.98
C GLN A 142 15.73 3.79 30.43
N ALA A 143 15.62 4.71 31.38
CA ALA A 143 15.35 4.39 32.79
C ALA A 143 13.98 3.73 32.97
N GLU A 144 12.95 4.20 32.26
CA GLU A 144 11.61 3.58 32.25
C GLU A 144 11.66 2.14 31.75
N VAL A 145 12.37 1.89 30.64
CA VAL A 145 12.56 0.53 30.10
C VAL A 145 13.34 -0.37 31.07
N GLN A 146 14.40 0.15 31.68
CA GLN A 146 15.18 -0.61 32.67
C GLN A 146 14.35 -0.93 33.91
N ALA A 147 13.58 0.03 34.43
CA ALA A 147 12.68 -0.18 35.56
C ALA A 147 11.59 -1.22 35.23
N ALA A 148 11.01 -1.16 34.03
CA ALA A 148 10.03 -2.14 33.57
C ALA A 148 10.64 -3.55 33.45
N ALA A 149 11.86 -3.67 32.91
CA ALA A 149 12.57 -4.95 32.82
C ALA A 149 12.90 -5.52 34.21
N GLN A 150 13.35 -4.68 35.15
CA GLN A 150 13.61 -5.08 36.53
C GLN A 150 12.32 -5.52 37.24
N ALA A 151 11.21 -4.80 37.05
CA ALA A 151 9.93 -5.18 37.62
C ALA A 151 9.43 -6.52 37.07
N GLN A 152 9.60 -6.77 35.77
CA GLN A 152 9.28 -8.06 35.14
C GLN A 152 10.15 -9.18 35.68
N ALA A 153 11.46 -8.97 35.80
CA ALA A 153 12.39 -9.95 36.35
C ALA A 153 12.07 -10.28 37.83
N ALA A 154 11.74 -9.26 38.63
CA ALA A 154 11.33 -9.44 40.02
C ALA A 154 10.02 -10.22 40.13
N ALA A 155 9.04 -9.94 39.28
CA ALA A 155 7.78 -10.67 39.23
C ALA A 155 7.99 -12.14 38.83
N GLN A 156 8.86 -12.42 37.86
CA GLN A 156 9.22 -13.78 37.47
C GLN A 156 9.94 -14.52 38.61
N ALA A 157 10.92 -13.90 39.26
CA ALA A 157 11.63 -14.51 40.39
C ALA A 157 10.68 -14.82 41.57
N GLN A 158 9.70 -13.96 41.83
CA GLN A 158 8.67 -14.22 42.84
C GLN A 158 7.75 -15.38 42.44
N ALA A 159 7.34 -15.45 41.18
CA ALA A 159 6.52 -16.56 40.68
C ALA A 159 7.28 -17.90 40.75
N GLU A 160 8.56 -17.93 40.38
CA GLU A 160 9.42 -19.11 40.48
C GLU A 160 9.62 -19.54 41.94
N ALA A 161 9.86 -18.60 42.85
CA ALA A 161 10.00 -18.90 44.28
C ALA A 161 8.71 -19.49 44.87
N GLN A 162 7.55 -18.97 44.47
CA GLN A 162 6.25 -19.52 44.88
C GLN A 162 6.02 -20.93 44.31
N ALA A 163 6.33 -21.16 43.04
CA ALA A 163 6.24 -22.48 42.41
C ALA A 163 7.18 -23.50 43.08
N ALA A 164 8.42 -23.10 43.40
CA ALA A 164 9.36 -23.95 44.12
C ALA A 164 8.89 -24.31 45.53
N ALA A 165 8.30 -23.35 46.26
CA ALA A 165 7.72 -23.59 47.58
C ALA A 165 6.52 -24.55 47.52
N GLN A 166 5.65 -24.41 46.50
CA GLN A 166 4.55 -25.34 46.27
C GLN A 166 5.04 -26.75 45.93
N ALA A 167 6.03 -26.89 45.03
CA ALA A 167 6.62 -28.18 44.68
C ALA A 167 7.26 -28.87 45.90
N GLN A 168 7.91 -28.11 46.79
CA GLN A 168 8.44 -28.66 48.05
C GLN A 168 7.33 -29.11 49.00
N ALA A 169 6.22 -28.37 49.11
CA ALA A 169 5.07 -28.75 49.93
C ALA A 169 4.37 -30.01 49.40
N GLU A 170 4.21 -30.14 48.08
CA GLU A 170 3.64 -31.33 47.43
C GLU A 170 4.54 -32.55 47.58
N ALA A 171 5.86 -32.39 47.43
CA ALA A 171 6.83 -33.46 47.67
C ALA A 171 6.79 -33.94 49.13
N GLN A 172 6.64 -33.03 50.11
CA GLN A 172 6.45 -33.41 51.51
C GLN A 172 5.14 -34.18 51.75
N GLN A 173 4.04 -33.81 51.09
CA GLN A 173 2.78 -34.56 51.18
C GLN A 173 2.88 -35.96 50.55
N GLN A 174 3.60 -36.13 49.43
CA GLN A 174 3.80 -37.45 48.82
C GLN A 174 4.66 -38.39 49.71
N VAL A 175 5.67 -37.86 50.41
CA VAL A 175 6.48 -38.66 51.34
C VAL A 175 5.67 -39.09 52.57
N GLN A 176 4.78 -38.24 53.09
CA GLN A 176 3.92 -38.59 54.23
C GLN A 176 2.79 -39.56 53.84
N GLY A 177 2.24 -39.46 52.63
CA GLY A 177 1.21 -40.36 52.11
C GLY A 177 1.71 -41.76 51.72
N SER A 178 3.02 -41.97 51.64
CA SER A 178 3.66 -43.26 51.33
C SER A 178 4.22 -43.99 52.57
N MET A 179 3.81 -43.57 53.77
CA MET A 179 4.15 -44.26 55.02
C MET A 179 3.30 -45.53 55.20
N VAL A 180 3.96 -46.65 55.46
CA VAL A 180 3.35 -47.96 55.70
C VAL A 180 3.72 -48.49 57.08
N TRP A 181 2.92 -49.40 57.61
CA TRP A 181 3.07 -49.97 58.94
C TRP A 181 3.62 -51.40 58.87
N ILE A 182 4.72 -51.65 59.59
CA ILE A 182 5.33 -52.97 59.72
C ILE A 182 5.02 -53.55 61.11
N PRO A 183 4.49 -54.79 61.20
CA PRO A 183 4.23 -55.46 62.48
C PRO A 183 5.53 -55.99 63.12
N ARG A 184 5.53 -56.19 64.44
CA ARG A 184 6.67 -56.79 65.19
C ARG A 184 7.06 -58.19 64.70
N SER A 185 6.11 -58.92 64.11
CA SER A 185 6.31 -60.25 63.54
C SER A 185 5.58 -60.37 62.21
N GLY A 186 6.19 -61.05 61.24
CA GLY A 186 5.66 -61.21 59.89
C GLY A 186 6.53 -60.52 58.83
N SER A 187 6.19 -60.75 57.56
CA SER A 187 6.96 -60.33 56.39
C SER A 187 6.17 -59.41 55.45
N LYS A 188 5.07 -58.83 55.94
CA LYS A 188 4.18 -57.98 55.13
C LYS A 188 4.04 -56.58 55.71
N TYR A 189 4.00 -55.57 54.85
CA TYR A 189 3.69 -54.19 55.22
C TYR A 189 2.19 -53.90 55.01
N HIS A 190 1.67 -52.92 55.77
CA HIS A 190 0.24 -52.63 55.84
C HIS A 190 -0.06 -51.14 55.66
N SER A 191 -1.18 -50.80 55.02
CA SER A 191 -1.61 -49.42 54.79
C SER A 191 -2.15 -48.73 56.05
N ARG A 192 -2.47 -49.52 57.08
CA ARG A 192 -3.10 -49.07 58.33
C ARG A 192 -2.50 -49.79 59.52
N SER A 193 -2.25 -49.06 60.60
CA SER A 193 -1.69 -49.59 61.86
C SER A 193 -2.60 -50.60 62.58
N SER A 194 -3.88 -50.69 62.21
CA SER A 194 -4.88 -51.56 62.84
C SER A 194 -5.19 -52.85 62.06
N CYS A 195 -4.57 -53.06 60.88
CA CYS A 195 -4.85 -54.25 60.06
C CYS A 195 -4.51 -55.55 60.82
N SER A 196 -5.43 -56.52 60.83
CA SER A 196 -5.26 -57.83 61.52
C SER A 196 -4.89 -57.74 63.01
N ASN A 197 -5.32 -56.68 63.73
CA ASN A 197 -5.12 -56.52 65.18
C ASN A 197 -3.66 -56.55 65.66
N MET A 198 -2.72 -56.10 64.81
CA MET A 198 -1.29 -56.04 65.14
C MET A 198 -1.01 -55.16 66.38
N LYS A 199 0.04 -55.53 67.16
CA LYS A 199 0.39 -54.85 68.42
C LYS A 199 1.76 -54.18 68.33
N GLY A 200 1.77 -52.86 68.46
CA GLY A 200 2.97 -52.02 68.38
C GLY A 200 3.63 -52.01 67.00
N PRO A 201 2.93 -51.66 65.92
CA PRO A 201 3.54 -51.54 64.61
C PRO A 201 4.48 -50.33 64.51
N THR A 202 5.50 -50.45 63.67
CA THR A 202 6.44 -49.36 63.37
C THR A 202 6.06 -48.75 62.03
N GLN A 203 6.03 -47.42 61.96
CA GLN A 203 5.79 -46.68 60.72
C GLN A 203 7.10 -46.49 59.96
N VAL A 204 7.14 -46.84 58.69
CA VAL A 204 8.30 -46.64 57.79
C VAL A 204 7.82 -46.21 56.40
N THR A 205 8.70 -45.76 55.51
CA THR A 205 8.32 -45.48 54.12
C THR A 205 8.06 -46.78 53.34
N LEU A 206 7.18 -46.73 52.34
CA LEU A 206 6.92 -47.86 51.41
C LEU A 206 8.23 -48.37 50.79
N SER A 207 9.11 -47.46 50.35
CA SER A 207 10.40 -47.80 49.74
C SER A 207 11.31 -48.53 50.72
N GLN A 208 11.36 -48.10 51.99
CA GLN A 208 12.16 -48.77 53.01
C GLN A 208 11.58 -50.13 53.40
N ALA A 209 10.25 -50.29 53.43
CA ALA A 209 9.61 -51.58 53.64
C ALA A 209 9.95 -52.57 52.50
N GLN A 210 9.84 -52.14 51.24
CA GLN A 210 10.19 -52.94 50.07
C GLN A 210 11.68 -53.29 50.03
N ALA A 211 12.57 -52.33 50.28
CA ALA A 211 14.01 -52.56 50.36
C ALA A 211 14.41 -53.51 51.50
N SER A 212 13.63 -53.53 52.58
CA SER A 212 13.80 -54.48 53.70
C SER A 212 13.17 -55.85 53.44
N GLY A 213 12.63 -56.09 52.23
CA GLY A 213 12.07 -57.38 51.81
C GLY A 213 10.63 -57.66 52.24
N TYR A 214 9.88 -56.64 52.68
CA TYR A 214 8.48 -56.81 53.04
C TYR A 214 7.57 -56.74 51.81
N GLU A 215 6.59 -57.64 51.76
CA GLU A 215 5.57 -57.68 50.70
C GLU A 215 4.26 -56.98 51.09
N PRO A 216 3.41 -56.55 50.14
CA PRO A 216 2.11 -55.98 50.46
C PRO A 216 1.18 -56.98 51.17
N CYS A 217 0.51 -56.54 52.22
CA CYS A 217 -0.57 -57.31 52.83
C CYS A 217 -1.82 -57.32 51.95
N LYS A 218 -2.18 -58.48 51.40
CA LYS A 218 -3.39 -58.73 50.59
C LYS A 218 -4.74 -58.31 51.20
N LYS A 219 -4.78 -57.97 52.50
CA LYS A 219 -6.00 -57.54 53.20
C LYS A 219 -6.18 -56.02 53.20
N CYS A 220 -5.11 -55.25 53.07
CA CYS A 220 -5.15 -53.80 53.15
C CYS A 220 -4.38 -53.09 52.03
N TYR A 221 -3.88 -53.87 51.06
CA TYR A 221 -3.38 -53.54 49.73
C TYR A 221 -3.89 -54.61 48.78
#